data_AF-A0AB40BLR4-F1
#
_entry.id   AF-A0AB40BLR4-F1
#
_cell.length_a   1.000
_cell.length_b   1.000
_cell.length_c   1.000
_cell.angle_alpha   90.00
_cell.angle_beta   90.00
_cell.angle_gamma   90.00
#
_symmetry.space_group_name_H-M   'P 1'
#
loop_
_entity.id
_entity.type
_entity.pdbx_description
1 polymer ?
#
loop_
_entity_poly.entity_id
_entity_poly.type
_entity_poly.pdbx_seq_one_letter_code
_entity_poly.pdbx_strand_id
1 'polypeptide(L)' 'MCIVLNAKDVCVTGRKLTDKFYRWHTGYVGHLKERSLKDQLAKDPTEVIRKAVLRMLPNNKLRDDRDPKTKNIC' A
#
# COMPACT_ATOMS: atom_id res chain seq x y z
N MET A 1 -6.39 10.91 -13.07
CA MET A 1 -7.39 10.28 -12.19
C MET A 1 -7.51 8.83 -12.61
N CYS A 2 -7.10 7.88 -11.77
CA CYS A 2 -7.25 6.44 -12.07
C CYS A 2 -8.21 5.82 -11.05
N ILE A 3 -9.10 4.97 -11.52
CA ILE A 3 -10.08 4.25 -10.70
C ILE A 3 -9.68 2.78 -10.73
N VAL A 4 -9.49 2.21 -9.54
CA VAL A 4 -9.14 0.80 -9.38
C VAL A 4 -10.38 0.08 -8.86
N LEU A 5 -10.78 -0.97 -9.58
CA LEU A 5 -11.90 -1.83 -9.20
C LEU A 5 -11.35 -3.12 -8.56
N ASN A 6 -12.08 -3.71 -7.63
CA ASN A 6 -11.78 -5.02 -7.03
C ASN A 6 -10.39 -5.14 -6.37
N ALA A 7 -9.98 -4.12 -5.60
CA ALA A 7 -8.70 -4.16 -4.89
C ALA A 7 -8.58 -5.27 -3.82
N LYS A 8 -9.71 -5.89 -3.41
CA LYS A 8 -9.75 -6.98 -2.42
C LYS A 8 -9.14 -8.28 -2.96
N ASP A 9 -9.30 -8.56 -4.25
CA ASP A 9 -8.94 -9.83 -4.88
C ASP A 9 -7.61 -9.78 -5.64
N VAL A 10 -6.70 -8.90 -5.20
CA VAL A 10 -5.39 -8.77 -5.84
C VAL A 10 -4.57 -10.04 -5.62
N CYS A 11 -4.33 -10.74 -6.73
CA CYS A 11 -3.46 -11.90 -6.75
C CYS A 11 -2.00 -11.48 -6.63
N VAL A 12 -1.30 -12.03 -5.65
CA VAL A 12 0.16 -11.89 -5.51
C VAL A 12 0.81 -13.26 -5.63
N THR A 13 1.90 -13.32 -6.39
CA THR A 13 2.61 -14.56 -6.69
C THR A 13 3.42 -15.08 -5.49
N GLY A 14 3.46 -16.40 -5.29
CA GLY A 14 4.35 -17.06 -4.33
C GLY A 14 3.99 -16.79 -2.86
N ARG A 15 5.00 -16.71 -1.99
CA ARG A 15 4.85 -16.53 -0.52
C ARG A 15 4.75 -15.06 -0.08
N LYS A 16 4.55 -14.13 -1.02
CA LYS A 16 4.52 -12.68 -0.74
C LYS A 16 3.39 -12.27 0.22
N LEU A 17 2.31 -13.04 0.32
CA LEU A 17 1.22 -12.78 1.28
C LEU A 17 1.70 -12.81 2.72
N THR A 18 2.60 -13.74 3.06
CA THR A 18 3.12 -13.94 4.41
C THR A 18 4.43 -13.21 4.62
N ASP A 19 5.29 -13.19 3.60
CA ASP A 19 6.69 -12.78 3.77
C ASP A 19 6.89 -11.27 3.57
N LYS A 20 5.93 -10.57 2.97
CA LYS A 20 6.00 -9.12 2.77
C LYS A 20 5.45 -8.40 3.99
N PHE A 21 6.32 -7.68 4.69
CA PHE A 21 5.96 -6.84 5.84
C PHE A 21 6.02 -5.35 5.48
N TYR A 22 4.94 -4.62 5.79
CA TYR A 22 4.90 -3.17 5.81
C TYR A 22 5.37 -2.68 7.17
N ARG A 23 6.50 -1.98 7.19
CA ARG A 23 7.08 -1.40 8.40
C ARG A 23 6.97 0.12 8.37
N TRP A 24 6.66 0.70 9.51
CA TRP A 24 6.75 2.15 9.73
C TRP A 24 7.14 2.43 11.18
N HIS A 25 7.74 3.60 11.38
CA HIS A 25 8.23 4.03 12.67
C HIS A 25 7.54 5.33 13.07
N THR A 26 7.17 5.47 14.34
CA THR A 26 6.49 6.67 14.85
C THR A 26 7.45 7.75 15.36
N GLY A 27 8.75 7.45 15.46
CA GLY A 27 9.78 8.38 15.93
C GLY A 27 10.31 8.08 17.34
N TYR A 28 9.57 7.33 18.15
CA TYR A 28 9.97 6.91 19.49
C TYR A 28 10.79 5.62 19.48
N VAL A 29 11.84 5.53 20.29
CA VAL A 29 12.68 4.31 20.42
C VAL A 29 11.78 3.11 20.78
N GLY A 30 11.99 1.99 20.08
CA GLY A 30 11.22 0.75 20.30
C GLY A 30 9.83 0.68 19.64
N HIS A 31 9.37 1.74 18.97
CA HIS A 31 8.03 1.78 18.37
C HIS A 31 8.04 1.46 16.86
N LEU A 32 8.72 0.37 16.49
CA LEU A 32 8.63 -0.18 15.14
C LEU A 32 7.31 -0.93 15.00
N LYS A 33 6.46 -0.48 14.08
CA LYS A 33 5.20 -1.16 13.76
C LYS A 33 5.39 -1.93 12.46
N GLU A 34 4.99 -3.19 12.47
CA GLU A 34 4.97 -4.03 11.29
C GLU A 34 3.60 -4.67 11.08
N ARG A 35 3.23 -4.85 9.81
CA ARG A 35 2.03 -5.60 9.40
C ARG A 35 2.34 -6.43 8.18
N SER A 36 1.84 -7.65 8.14
CA SER A 36 1.96 -8.50 6.95
C SER A 36 1.11 -7.94 5.80
N LEU A 37 1.43 -8.34 4.57
CA LEU A 37 0.62 -8.02 3.40
C LEU A 37 -0.80 -8.58 3.53
N LYS A 38 -0.94 -9.79 4.08
CA LYS A 38 -2.23 -10.42 4.34
C LYS A 38 -3.11 -9.57 5.27
N ASP A 39 -2.57 -9.12 6.40
CA ASP A 39 -3.32 -8.30 7.36
C ASP A 39 -3.66 -6.92 6.78
N GLN A 40 -2.74 -6.36 5.99
CA GLN A 40 -2.96 -5.08 5.35
C GLN A 40 -4.04 -5.15 4.26
N LEU A 41 -4.09 -6.24 3.47
CA LEU A 41 -5.15 -6.48 2.48
C LEU A 41 -6.52 -6.66 3.14
N ALA A 42 -6.59 -7.34 4.28
CA ALA A 42 -7.83 -7.52 5.03
C ALA A 42 -8.35 -6.19 5.63
N LYS A 43 -7.43 -5.33 6.09
CA LYS A 43 -7.78 -4.07 6.73
C LYS A 43 -8.08 -2.96 5.73
N ASP A 44 -7.20 -2.74 4.77
CA ASP A 44 -7.34 -1.68 3.77
C ASP A 44 -6.55 -2.05 2.50
N PRO A 45 -7.22 -2.67 1.51
CA PRO A 45 -6.60 -3.05 0.26
C PRO A 45 -6.28 -1.84 -0.63
N THR A 46 -6.96 -0.69 -0.45
CA THR A 46 -6.65 0.54 -1.21
C THR A 46 -5.25 1.00 -0.90
N GLU A 47 -4.87 1.02 0.38
CA GLU A 47 -3.55 1.45 0.82
C GLU A 47 -2.41 0.58 0.27
N VAL A 48 -2.66 -0.72 0.03
CA VAL A 48 -1.68 -1.62 -0.58
C VAL A 48 -1.35 -1.17 -2.01
N ILE A 49 -2.39 -0.92 -2.81
CA ILE A 49 -2.23 -0.49 -4.21
C ILE A 49 -1.67 0.92 -4.27
N ARG A 50 -2.20 1.85 -3.46
CA ARG A 50 -1.71 3.23 -3.41
C ARG A 50 -0.22 3.29 -3.07
N LYS A 51 0.23 2.55 -2.05
CA LYS A 51 1.66 2.48 -1.69
C LYS A 51 2.52 1.87 -2.79
N ALA A 52 2.00 0.88 -3.53
CA ALA A 52 2.73 0.30 -4.65
C ALA A 52 2.92 1.33 -5.77
N VAL A 53 1.84 2.01 -6.18
CA VAL A 53 1.90 3.03 -7.24
C VAL A 53 2.74 4.23 -6.81
N LEU A 54 2.56 4.73 -5.58
CA LEU A 54 3.34 5.85 -5.06
C LEU A 54 4.85 5.57 -5.07
N ARG A 55 5.26 4.32 -4.83
CA ARG A 55 6.66 3.89 -4.89
C ARG A 55 7.18 3.70 -6.33
N MET A 56 6.30 3.64 -7.33
CA MET A 56 6.68 3.64 -8.75
C MET A 56 6.83 5.05 -9.31
N LEU A 57 6.34 6.09 -8.61
CA LEU A 57 6.49 7.46 -9.04
C LEU A 57 7.85 8.05 -8.62
N PRO A 58 8.43 8.95 -9.44
CA PRO A 58 9.65 9.65 -9.09
C PRO A 58 9.43 10.55 -7.86
N ASN A 59 10.43 10.61 -6.99
CA ASN A 59 10.37 11.46 -5.81
C ASN A 59 10.64 12.93 -6.18
N ASN A 60 9.59 13.70 -6.42
CA ASN A 60 9.68 15.14 -6.68
C ASN A 60 8.47 15.87 -6.07
N LYS A 61 8.48 17.22 -6.13
CA LYS A 61 7.40 18.06 -5.57
C LYS A 61 6.04 17.85 -6.26
N LEU A 62 6.03 17.33 -7.49
CA LEU A 62 4.81 17.02 -8.25
C LEU A 62 4.24 15.64 -7.90
N ARG A 63 4.89 14.88 -7.00
CA ARG A 63 4.45 13.54 -6.66
C ARG A 63 3.11 13.54 -5.95
N ASP A 64 2.85 14.53 -5.11
CA ASP A 64 1.58 14.64 -4.38
C ASP A 64 0.40 14.98 -5.32
N ASP A 65 0.63 15.78 -6.36
CA ASP A 65 -0.36 16.05 -7.41
C ASP A 65 -0.65 14.81 -8.27
N ARG A 66 0.39 14.00 -8.50
CA ARG A 66 0.31 12.77 -9.29
C ARG A 66 -0.10 11.56 -8.46
N ASP A 67 -0.21 11.68 -7.13
CA ASP A 67 -0.66 10.59 -6.27
C ASP A 67 -2.07 10.21 -6.71
N PRO A 68 -2.28 8.98 -7.19
CA PRO A 68 -3.62 8.53 -7.50
C PRO A 68 -4.40 8.50 -6.19
N LYS A 69 -5.29 9.49 -6.02
CA LYS A 69 -6.40 9.43 -5.05
C LYS A 69 -7.34 8.30 -5.47
N THR A 70 -6.91 7.06 -5.25
CA THR A 70 -7.63 5.85 -5.62
C THR A 70 -8.93 5.81 -4.83
N LYS A 71 -10.04 6.08 -5.52
CA LYS A 71 -11.36 5.72 -5.03
C LYS A 71 -11.54 4.23 -5.31
N ASN A 72 -11.65 3.44 -4.24
CA ASN A 72 -12.07 2.06 -4.37
C ASN A 72 -13.59 2.02 -4.53
N ILE A 73 -14.03 1.31 -5.55
CA ILE A 73 -15.38 0.76 -5.63
C ILE A 73 -15.18 -0.74 -5.35
N CYS A 74 -15.71 -1.19 -4.22
CA CYS A 74 -15.43 -2.50 -3.64
C CYS A 74 -16.71 -3.24 -3.25
#